data_AF-A0AAX0LBL0-F1
#
_entry.id   AF-A0AAX0LBL0-F1
#
_cell.length_a   1.000
_cell.length_b   1.000
_cell.length_c   1.000
_cell.angle_alpha   90.00
_cell.angle_beta   90.00
_cell.angle_gamma   90.00
#
_symmetry.space_group_name_H-M   'P 1'
#
loop_
_entity.id
_entity.type
_entity.pdbx_description
1 polymer ?
#
loop_
_entity_poly.entity_id
_entity_poly.type
_entity_poly.pdbx_seq_one_letter_code
_entity_poly.pdbx_strand_id
1 'polypeptide(L)' 'MFVKLNDRVYLNTDKITRVKIDNVQDGIRIRFYEGVAQVAKSGKFETFESAQAWLEKYFIKS' A
#
# COMPACT_ATOMS: atom_id res chain seq x y z
N MET A 1 11.66 5.16 -7.71
CA MET A 1 11.78 3.71 -7.92
C MET A 1 10.38 3.18 -8.18
N PHE A 2 10.19 2.30 -9.17
CA PHE A 2 8.88 1.73 -9.47
C PHE A 2 8.77 0.33 -8.86
N VAL A 3 7.67 0.06 -8.14
CA VAL A 3 7.35 -1.25 -7.57
C VAL A 3 6.03 -1.73 -8.15
N LYS A 4 5.94 -3.02 -8.49
CA LYS A 4 4.68 -3.62 -8.99
C LYS A 4 3.66 -3.66 -7.85
N LEU A 5 2.55 -2.94 -8.01
CA LEU A 5 1.44 -2.92 -7.06
C LEU A 5 0.46 -4.07 -7.32
N ASN A 6 0.17 -4.32 -8.60
CA ASN A 6 -0.64 -5.43 -9.10
C ASN A 6 -0.28 -5.71 -10.56
N ASP A 7 -1.01 -6.61 -11.24
CA ASP A 7 -0.69 -7.03 -12.62
C ASP A 7 -0.73 -5.94 -13.67
N ARG A 8 -1.38 -4.81 -13.38
CA ARG A 8 -1.57 -3.71 -14.35
C ARG A 8 -0.97 -2.39 -13.87
N VAL A 9 -0.43 -2.32 -12.66
CA VAL A 9 -0.03 -1.06 -12.03
C VAL A 9 1.34 -1.19 -11.38
N TYR A 10 2.22 -0.26 -11.75
CA TYR A 10 3.45 0.03 -11.03
C TYR A 10 3.28 1.35 -10.29
N LEU A 11 3.74 1.41 -9.05
CA LEU A 11 3.70 2.59 -8.20
C LEU A 11 5.08 3.21 -8.11
N ASN A 12 5.19 4.53 -8.33
CA ASN A 12 6.43 5.25 -8.08
C ASN A 12 6.57 5.55 -6.59
N THR A 13 7.43 4.81 -5.90
CA THR A 13 7.59 4.92 -4.45
C THR A 13 8.28 6.20 -4.01
N ASP A 14 9.03 6.88 -4.89
CA ASP A 14 9.77 8.10 -4.53
C ASP A 14 8.85 9.30 -4.29
N LYS A 15 7.62 9.23 -4.83
CA LYS A 15 6.61 10.28 -4.64
C LYS A 15 5.72 10.05 -3.43
N ILE A 16 5.72 8.83 -2.90
CA ILE A 16 4.82 8.46 -1.80
C ILE A 16 5.32 9.12 -0.52
N THR A 17 4.50 10.00 0.03
CA THR A 17 4.83 10.73 1.26
C THR A 17 4.27 10.05 2.50
N ARG A 18 3.25 9.19 2.34
CA ARG A 18 2.64 8.46 3.45
C ARG A 18 1.96 7.18 2.99
N VAL A 19 2.04 6.15 3.81
CA VAL A 19 1.30 4.89 3.66
C VAL A 19 0.46 4.65 4.92
N LYS A 20 -0.78 4.19 4.76
CA LYS A 20 -1.68 3.88 5.88
C LYS A 20 -2.28 2.48 5.69
N ILE A 21 -2.19 1.63 6.72
CA ILE A 21 -3.00 0.42 6.82
C ILE A 21 -4.33 0.81 7.49
N ASP A 22 -5.44 0.57 6.80
CA ASP A 22 -6.75 1.09 7.16
C ASP A 22 -7.77 -0.05 7.19
N ASN A 23 -8.63 -0.05 8.22
CA ASN A 23 -9.76 -0.96 8.30
C ASN A 23 -10.95 -0.33 7.58
N VAL A 24 -11.42 -0.97 6.51
CA VAL A 24 -12.64 -0.56 5.79
C VAL A 24 -13.74 -1.59 6.03
N GLN A 25 -14.97 -1.23 5.69
CA GLN A 25 -16.17 -2.03 5.98
C GLN A 25 -16.07 -3.50 5.49
N ASP A 26 -15.26 -3.76 4.45
CA ASP A 26 -15.05 -5.08 3.87
C ASP A 26 -13.65 -5.68 4.12
N GLY A 27 -12.92 -5.23 5.15
CA GLY A 27 -11.60 -5.75 5.53
C GLY A 27 -10.48 -4.71 5.49
N ILE A 28 -9.23 -5.16 5.47
CA ILE A 28 -8.06 -4.28 5.66
C ILE A 28 -7.45 -3.91 4.29
N ARG A 29 -7.04 -2.66 4.13
CA ARG A 29 -6.36 -2.16 2.91
C ARG A 29 -5.21 -1.22 3.25
N ILE A 30 -4.20 -1.23 2.39
CA ILE A 30 -3.12 -0.28 2.41
C ILE A 30 -3.43 0.85 1.42
N ARG A 31 -3.34 2.10 1.87
CA ARG A 31 -3.53 3.30 1.06
C ARG A 31 -2.22 4.06 0.94
N PHE A 32 -1.90 4.50 -0.27
CA PHE A 32 -0.68 5.25 -0.58
C PHE A 32 -1.05 6.69 -0.93
N TYR A 33 -0.29 7.65 -0.40
CA TYR A 33 -0.56 9.08 -0.53
C TYR A 33 0.62 9.84 -1.12
N GLU A 34 0.31 10.80 -1.99
CA GLU A 34 1.19 11.90 -2.38
C GLU A 34 0.63 13.19 -1.74
N GLY A 35 1.30 13.66 -0.69
CA GLY A 35 0.76 14.69 0.19
C GLY A 35 -0.53 14.22 0.88
N VAL A 36 -1.63 14.92 0.60
CA VAL A 36 -2.97 14.59 1.12
C VAL A 36 -3.79 13.70 0.17
N ALA A 37 -3.37 13.58 -1.10
CA ALA A 37 -4.12 12.86 -2.12
C ALA A 37 -3.81 11.36 -2.04
N GLN A 38 -4.85 10.53 -1.94
CA GLN A 38 -4.71 9.08 -2.08
C GLN A 38 -4.51 8.75 -3.56
N VAL A 39 -3.34 8.22 -3.92
CA VAL A 39 -2.99 7.92 -5.32
C VAL A 39 -3.13 6.44 -5.67
N ALA A 40 -3.07 5.55 -4.67
CA ALA A 40 -3.21 4.12 -4.88
C ALA A 40 -3.74 3.41 -3.64
N LYS A 41 -4.18 2.16 -3.85
CA LYS A 41 -4.53 1.22 -2.78
C LYS A 41 -4.16 -0.20 -3.16
N SER A 42 -3.80 -1.00 -2.18
CA SER A 42 -3.56 -2.44 -2.33
C SER A 42 -4.85 -3.22 -2.60
N GLY A 43 -4.69 -4.55 -2.75
CA GLY A 43 -5.78 -5.50 -2.53
C GLY A 43 -6.33 -5.46 -1.10
N LYS A 44 -7.37 -6.26 -0.85
CA LYS A 44 -7.92 -6.49 0.49
C LYS A 44 -7.08 -7.52 1.24
N PHE A 45 -7.00 -7.37 2.55
CA PHE A 45 -6.34 -8.27 3.48
C PHE A 45 -7.32 -8.67 4.57
N GLU A 46 -7.18 -9.89 5.10
CA GLU A 46 -8.01 -10.41 6.19
C GLU A 46 -7.57 -9.85 7.55
N THR A 47 -6.26 -9.71 7.76
CA THR A 47 -5.68 -9.28 9.04
C THR A 47 -4.68 -8.15 8.85
N PHE A 48 -4.42 -7.40 9.92
CA PHE A 48 -3.47 -6.30 9.92
C PHE A 48 -2.05 -6.81 9.67
N GLU A 49 -1.70 -7.95 10.26
CA GLU A 49 -0.40 -8.61 10.14
C GLU A 49 -0.13 -9.02 8.69
N SER A 50 -1.14 -9.55 7.98
CA SER A 50 -0.99 -9.92 6.56
C SER A 50 -0.76 -8.70 5.67
N ALA A 51 -1.42 -7.57 5.98
CA ALA A 51 -1.19 -6.31 5.29
C ALA A 51 0.21 -5.74 5.59
N GLN A 52 0.62 -5.74 6.86
CA GLN A 52 1.93 -5.23 7.28
C GLN A 52 3.07 -6.03 6.64
N ALA A 53 3.02 -7.36 6.69
CA ALA A 53 4.05 -8.21 6.10
C ALA A 53 4.17 -7.99 4.58
N TRP A 54 3.05 -7.78 3.89
CA TRP A 54 3.07 -7.45 2.46
C TRP A 54 3.69 -6.07 2.21
N LEU A 55 3.37 -5.07 3.04
CA LEU A 55 3.92 -3.72 2.91
C LEU A 55 5.43 -3.71 3.07
N GLU A 56 5.94 -4.36 4.12
CA GLU A 56 7.36 -4.48 4.41
C GLU A 56 8.08 -5.23 3.29
N LYS A 57 7.53 -6.36 2.83
CA LYS A 57 8.17 -7.15 1.76
C LYS A 57 8.40 -6.37 0.45
N TYR A 58 7.47 -5.51 0.05
CA TYR A 58 7.49 -4.90 -1.29
C TYR A 58 7.84 -3.41 -1.31
N PHE A 59 7.55 -2.66 -0.25
CA PHE A 59 7.63 -1.19 -0.27
C PHE A 59 8.54 -0.59 0.79
N ILE A 60 8.73 -1.26 1.94
CA ILE A 60 9.60 -0.78 3.00
C ILE A 60 10.75 -1.78 3.14
N LYS A 61 11.89 -1.49 2.49
CA LYS A 61 13.10 -2.27 2.72
C LYS A 61 13.49 -2.18 4.20
N SER A 62 13.48 -3.31 4.89
CA SER A 62 14.24 -3.53 6.13
C SER A 62 15.73 -3.51 5.85
#